data_AF-A0A562BUD9-F1
#
_entry.id   AF-A0A562BUD9-F1
#
_cell.length_a   1.000
_cell.length_b   1.000
_cell.length_c   1.000
_cell.angle_alpha   90.00
_cell.angle_beta   90.00
_cell.angle_gamma   90.00
#
_symmetry.space_group_name_H-M   'P 1'
#
loop_
_entity.id
_entity.type
_entity.pdbx_description
1 polymer ?
#
loop_
_entity_poly.entity_id
_entity_poly.type
_entity_poly.pdbx_seq_one_letter_code
_entity_poly.pdbx_strand_id
1 'polypeptide(L)'
;MLRPTFRDDQPYVNFPLAKLNPGATDVISDDQVLLSLQYSTQWDSLAHVGALFDADGDGRAERVYYNGYRANEHIVGPVDYADDDHFAAHGCGHEHSEARALGIDNFAVKGMQGRGVLVDLAHHFGTDLRDVGYDDLMRAIEADRIEIERGDMLLLRTGFAEVVLSMQREPDEAVLHHSCAALDGRDDRLLQWITDAGIAALIADNYAVERYPARPPSGPGPHPLLPLHHHCLFKLGLPLGELWYLRDLATWLREHGRTRFMLTAPPLRLPGAVGSPATPIATV
;
A
#
# COMPACT_ATOMS: atom_id res chain seq x y z
N MET A 1 10.11 -7.56 16.30
CA MET A 1 11.04 -8.47 17.00
C MET A 1 10.41 -9.85 17.00
N LEU A 2 11.11 -10.86 16.47
CA LEU A 2 10.66 -12.26 16.53
C LEU A 2 10.66 -12.74 17.98
N ARG A 3 9.67 -13.54 18.36
CA ARG A 3 9.57 -14.16 19.68
C ARG A 3 9.28 -15.65 19.50
N PRO A 4 9.73 -16.52 20.41
CA PRO A 4 9.33 -17.92 20.37
C PRO A 4 7.80 -18.04 20.59
N THR A 5 7.20 -19.10 20.06
CA THR A 5 5.92 -19.57 20.61
C THR A 5 6.18 -20.23 21.98
N PHE A 6 5.13 -20.37 22.79
CA PHE A 6 5.25 -20.93 24.13
C PHE A 6 4.36 -22.16 24.28
N ARG A 7 4.88 -23.17 24.95
CA ARG A 7 4.13 -24.33 25.41
C ARG A 7 4.38 -24.51 26.90
N ASP A 8 3.32 -24.40 27.70
CA ASP A 8 3.39 -24.48 29.17
C ASP A 8 4.49 -23.56 29.74
N ASP A 9 4.52 -22.30 29.29
CA ASP A 9 5.52 -21.27 29.61
C ASP A 9 6.96 -21.55 29.15
N GLN A 10 7.20 -22.66 28.44
CA GLN A 10 8.51 -22.97 27.86
C GLN A 10 8.60 -22.43 26.43
N PRO A 11 9.65 -21.65 26.10
CA PRO A 11 9.86 -21.19 24.73
C PRO A 11 10.15 -22.38 23.81
N TYR A 12 9.43 -22.42 22.69
CA TYR A 12 9.47 -23.53 21.74
C TYR A 12 10.47 -23.29 20.61
N VAL A 13 11.71 -22.92 20.97
CA VAL A 13 12.83 -22.69 20.04
C VAL A 13 14.04 -23.51 20.47
N ASN A 14 14.63 -24.24 19.51
CA ASN A 14 15.61 -25.29 19.78
C ASN A 14 15.11 -26.28 20.85
N PHE A 15 13.80 -26.55 20.88
CA PHE A 15 13.15 -27.36 21.88
C PHE A 15 13.37 -28.85 21.58
N PRO A 16 14.08 -29.60 22.45
CA PRO A 16 14.28 -31.02 22.23
C PRO A 16 13.01 -31.80 22.58
N LEU A 17 12.44 -32.50 21.61
CA LEU A 17 11.24 -33.32 21.82
C LEU A 17 11.46 -34.49 22.78
N ALA A 18 12.72 -34.83 23.09
CA ALA A 18 13.11 -35.72 24.17
C ALA A 18 12.44 -35.38 25.52
N LYS A 19 12.12 -34.10 25.75
CA LYS A 19 11.40 -33.63 26.96
C LYS A 19 9.95 -34.10 27.04
N LEU A 20 9.35 -34.42 25.89
CA LEU A 20 7.97 -34.92 25.78
C LEU A 20 7.95 -36.43 25.55
N ASN A 21 8.92 -36.96 24.82
CA ASN A 21 9.10 -38.38 24.55
C ASN A 21 10.59 -38.74 24.64
N PRO A 22 11.05 -39.45 25.69
CA PRO A 22 12.47 -39.72 25.95
C PRO A 22 13.27 -40.39 24.81
N GLY A 23 12.61 -40.99 23.82
CA GLY A 23 13.26 -41.55 22.63
C GLY A 23 13.34 -40.61 21.41
N ALA A 24 12.73 -39.43 21.47
CA ALA A 24 12.71 -38.49 20.35
C ALA A 24 14.06 -37.76 20.19
N THR A 25 14.54 -37.68 18.95
CA THR A 25 15.80 -37.00 18.59
C THR A 25 15.59 -35.62 17.98
N ASP A 26 14.35 -35.28 17.64
CA ASP A 26 14.00 -34.03 16.98
C ASP A 26 14.19 -32.81 17.88
N VAL A 27 14.57 -31.71 17.25
CA VAL A 27 14.67 -30.38 17.84
C VAL A 27 13.81 -29.44 17.01
N ILE A 28 12.82 -28.80 17.63
CA ILE A 28 11.84 -27.93 16.94
C ILE A 28 12.06 -26.46 17.30
N SER A 29 11.81 -25.59 16.34
CA SER A 29 11.79 -24.13 16.53
C SER A 29 10.57 -23.50 15.86
N ASP A 30 9.69 -22.94 16.68
CA ASP A 30 8.50 -22.20 16.27
C ASP A 30 8.60 -20.76 16.80
N ASP A 31 8.33 -19.78 15.94
CA ASP A 31 8.33 -18.36 16.26
C ASP A 31 6.99 -17.68 15.96
N GLN A 32 6.88 -16.45 16.44
CA GLN A 32 5.75 -15.56 16.25
C GLN A 32 6.21 -14.11 16.14
N VAL A 33 5.41 -13.29 15.48
CA VAL A 33 5.69 -11.88 15.26
C VAL A 33 4.42 -11.06 15.40
N LEU A 34 4.52 -9.88 16.03
CA LEU A 34 3.52 -8.83 15.90
C LEU A 34 3.89 -7.97 14.70
N LEU A 35 2.97 -7.87 13.74
CA LEU A 35 3.18 -7.16 12.49
C LEU A 35 2.03 -6.17 12.26
N SER A 36 2.36 -4.91 12.02
CA SER A 36 1.42 -3.94 11.46
C SER A 36 1.32 -4.19 9.96
N LEU A 37 0.09 -4.37 9.45
CA LEU A 37 -0.12 -4.75 8.06
C LEU A 37 0.26 -3.65 7.06
N GLN A 38 0.43 -2.41 7.54
CA GLN A 38 0.75 -1.22 6.73
C GLN A 38 2.19 -0.69 6.88
N TYR A 39 3.12 -1.48 7.42
CA TYR A 39 4.47 -1.00 7.76
C TYR A 39 5.58 -1.88 7.17
N SER A 40 5.30 -2.51 6.04
CA SER A 40 6.28 -3.25 5.24
C SER A 40 5.88 -3.19 3.76
N THR A 41 6.57 -3.90 2.89
CA THR A 41 6.11 -4.13 1.51
C THR A 41 4.69 -4.68 1.56
N GLN A 42 3.72 -3.93 1.05
CA GLN A 42 2.30 -4.16 1.33
C GLN A 42 1.39 -3.96 0.12
N TRP A 43 0.16 -4.41 0.31
CA TRP A 43 -1.03 -4.02 -0.44
C TRP A 43 -2.04 -3.34 0.48
N ASP A 44 -2.61 -2.25 0.01
CA ASP A 44 -3.79 -1.61 0.58
C ASP A 44 -5.05 -2.12 -0.11
N SER A 45 -5.97 -2.64 0.68
CA SER A 45 -7.29 -3.02 0.16
C SER A 45 -8.17 -1.79 -0.03
N LEU A 46 -9.31 -1.96 -0.69
CA LEU A 46 -10.27 -0.87 -0.88
C LEU A 46 -10.98 -0.47 0.43
N ALA A 47 -10.82 -1.24 1.50
CA ALA A 47 -11.27 -0.88 2.85
C ALA A 47 -10.26 0.02 3.60
N HIS A 48 -9.06 0.24 3.07
CA HIS A 48 -8.01 1.00 3.75
C HIS A 48 -8.36 2.49 3.89
N VAL A 49 -8.88 3.10 2.82
CA VAL A 49 -9.23 4.53 2.77
C VAL A 49 -10.66 4.70 2.28
N GLY A 50 -11.47 5.38 3.09
CA GLY A 50 -12.81 5.84 2.74
C GLY A 50 -12.86 7.36 2.56
N ALA A 51 -14.06 7.90 2.44
CA ALA A 51 -14.31 9.34 2.36
C ALA A 51 -15.64 9.73 3.01
N LEU A 52 -15.78 11.01 3.35
CA LEU A 52 -17.08 11.64 3.52
C LEU A 52 -17.64 11.95 2.14
N PHE A 53 -18.71 11.27 1.75
CA PHE A 53 -19.32 11.40 0.43
C PHE A 53 -20.81 11.10 0.51
N ASP A 54 -21.62 11.89 -0.19
CA ASP A 54 -23.06 11.71 -0.31
C ASP A 54 -23.33 10.61 -1.35
N ALA A 55 -23.44 9.37 -0.86
CA ALA A 55 -23.47 8.20 -1.73
C ALA A 55 -24.84 7.95 -2.37
N ASP A 56 -25.92 8.48 -1.78
CA ASP A 56 -27.29 8.30 -2.25
C ASP A 56 -27.94 9.57 -2.83
N GLY A 57 -27.24 10.70 -2.79
CA GLY A 57 -27.66 11.96 -3.38
C GLY A 57 -28.70 12.72 -2.55
N ASP A 58 -28.74 12.46 -1.23
CA ASP A 58 -29.69 13.09 -0.31
C ASP A 58 -29.23 14.46 0.22
N GLY A 59 -28.01 14.87 -0.15
CA GLY A 59 -27.37 16.12 0.26
C GLY A 59 -26.54 16.01 1.54
N ARG A 60 -26.36 14.81 2.11
CA ARG A 60 -25.58 14.57 3.33
C ARG A 60 -24.41 13.64 3.05
N ALA A 61 -23.20 14.11 3.31
CA ALA A 61 -22.02 13.27 3.19
C ALA A 61 -21.95 12.24 4.33
N GLU A 62 -21.67 10.99 4.01
CA GLU A 62 -21.51 9.94 5.01
C GLU A 62 -20.14 9.27 4.90
N ARG A 63 -19.73 8.56 5.95
CA ARG A 63 -18.48 7.78 5.93
C ARG A 63 -18.68 6.51 5.10
N VAL A 64 -18.19 6.56 3.87
CA VAL A 64 -18.30 5.48 2.90
C VAL A 64 -16.94 5.12 2.29
N TYR A 65 -16.89 3.93 1.70
CA TYR A 65 -15.75 3.37 1.00
C TYR A 65 -16.12 3.16 -0.47
N TYR A 66 -15.19 2.62 -1.25
CA TYR A 66 -15.41 2.30 -2.66
C TYR A 66 -16.76 1.59 -2.86
N ASN A 67 -17.50 2.01 -3.89
CA ASN A 67 -18.81 1.46 -4.25
C ASN A 67 -19.91 1.60 -3.16
N GLY A 68 -19.76 2.55 -2.22
CA GLY A 68 -20.80 2.93 -1.26
C GLY A 68 -20.87 2.06 0.00
N TYR A 69 -19.90 1.16 0.23
CA TYR A 69 -19.84 0.40 1.48
C TYR A 69 -19.66 1.34 2.68
N ARG A 70 -20.34 1.05 3.80
CA ARG A 70 -20.51 1.98 4.92
C ARG A 70 -19.63 1.64 6.12
N ALA A 71 -19.10 2.68 6.76
CA ALA A 71 -18.41 2.56 8.06
C ALA A 71 -19.38 2.03 9.14
N ASN A 72 -18.87 1.21 10.06
CA ASN A 72 -19.62 0.56 11.15
C ASN A 72 -20.78 -0.35 10.76
N GLU A 73 -20.92 -0.66 9.46
CA GLU A 73 -21.77 -1.74 8.95
C GLU A 73 -20.91 -2.78 8.23
N HIS A 74 -20.13 -2.30 7.25
CA HIS A 74 -19.31 -3.13 6.37
C HIS A 74 -17.83 -3.10 6.76
N ILE A 75 -17.33 -1.96 7.20
CA ILE A 75 -15.98 -1.79 7.72
C ILE A 75 -16.17 -1.40 9.18
N VAL A 76 -16.04 -2.38 10.07
CA VAL A 76 -16.31 -2.21 11.49
C VAL A 76 -15.03 -1.96 12.26
N GLY A 77 -15.12 -1.07 13.24
CA GLY A 77 -14.08 -0.82 14.24
C GLY A 77 -14.71 -0.74 15.62
N PRO A 78 -13.90 -0.68 16.69
CA PRO A 78 -14.42 -0.64 18.06
C PRO A 78 -15.11 0.68 18.43
N VAL A 79 -14.99 1.69 17.57
CA VAL A 79 -15.45 3.06 17.80
C VAL A 79 -16.22 3.57 16.58
N ASP A 80 -17.33 4.26 16.84
CA ASP A 80 -18.06 5.06 15.88
C ASP A 80 -17.75 6.55 16.03
N TYR A 81 -17.74 7.25 14.90
CA TYR A 81 -17.39 8.66 14.74
C TYR A 81 -18.50 9.36 13.96
N ALA A 82 -19.66 9.55 14.58
CA ALA A 82 -20.81 10.18 13.93
C ALA A 82 -20.54 11.66 13.61
N ASP A 83 -21.05 12.13 12.47
CA ASP A 83 -20.83 13.51 12.01
C ASP A 83 -21.61 14.55 12.84
N ASP A 84 -22.79 14.18 13.34
CA ASP A 84 -23.67 15.04 14.15
C ASP A 84 -23.09 15.42 15.51
N ASP A 85 -22.07 14.69 15.99
CA ASP A 85 -21.30 14.99 17.21
C ASP A 85 -19.84 15.32 16.89
N HIS A 86 -19.58 15.94 15.74
CA HIS A 86 -18.25 16.41 15.33
C HIS A 86 -17.17 15.31 15.37
N PHE A 87 -17.53 14.08 15.00
CA PHE A 87 -16.65 12.91 15.00
C PHE A 87 -16.07 12.57 16.38
N ALA A 88 -16.83 12.80 17.46
CA ALA A 88 -16.46 12.27 18.78
C ALA A 88 -16.46 10.72 18.77
N ALA A 89 -15.59 10.13 19.60
CA ALA A 89 -15.40 8.69 19.69
C ALA A 89 -16.46 8.02 20.59
N HIS A 90 -17.29 7.16 20.00
CA HIS A 90 -18.35 6.43 20.71
C HIS A 90 -18.13 4.91 20.62
N GLY A 91 -18.17 4.19 21.74
CA GLY A 91 -18.11 2.73 21.70
C GLY A 91 -19.35 2.16 20.99
N CYS A 92 -19.16 1.31 19.98
CA CYS A 92 -20.24 0.81 19.13
C CYS A 92 -20.52 -0.70 19.30
N GLY A 93 -19.92 -1.33 20.32
CA GLY A 93 -20.15 -2.74 20.66
C GLY A 93 -19.29 -3.75 19.91
N HIS A 94 -18.40 -3.29 19.02
CA HIS A 94 -17.37 -4.14 18.41
C HIS A 94 -16.09 -4.15 19.26
N GLU A 95 -15.48 -5.32 19.45
CA GLU A 95 -14.23 -5.47 20.21
C GLU A 95 -12.98 -5.41 19.33
N HIS A 96 -13.14 -5.58 18.01
CA HIS A 96 -12.05 -5.66 17.03
C HIS A 96 -12.44 -4.97 15.72
N SER A 97 -11.44 -4.69 14.89
CA SER A 97 -11.63 -4.22 13.51
C SER A 97 -11.86 -5.39 12.55
N GLU A 98 -12.79 -5.22 11.61
CA GLU A 98 -13.07 -6.21 10.56
C GLU A 98 -13.63 -5.51 9.30
N ALA A 99 -13.06 -5.82 8.14
CA ALA A 99 -13.60 -5.45 6.84
C ALA A 99 -14.46 -6.59 6.29
N ARG A 100 -15.78 -6.54 6.54
CA ARG A 100 -16.77 -7.51 6.04
C ARG A 100 -17.00 -7.38 4.53
N ALA A 101 -16.69 -6.22 3.99
CA ALA A 101 -16.58 -5.96 2.56
C ALA A 101 -15.21 -5.34 2.26
N LEU A 102 -14.77 -5.46 1.00
CA LEU A 102 -13.54 -4.83 0.49
C LEU A 102 -12.23 -5.30 1.18
N GLY A 103 -12.29 -6.35 2.00
CA GLY A 103 -11.12 -6.92 2.67
C GLY A 103 -10.08 -7.50 1.71
N ILE A 104 -8.83 -7.56 2.18
CA ILE A 104 -7.67 -8.00 1.40
C ILE A 104 -7.75 -9.45 0.92
N ASP A 105 -8.58 -10.28 1.56
CA ASP A 105 -8.82 -11.66 1.15
C ASP A 105 -9.44 -11.76 -0.25
N ASN A 106 -10.17 -10.73 -0.70
CA ASN A 106 -10.65 -10.64 -2.08
C ASN A 106 -9.49 -10.64 -3.09
N PHE A 107 -8.40 -9.93 -2.76
CA PHE A 107 -7.20 -9.87 -3.62
C PHE A 107 -6.45 -11.19 -3.57
N ALA A 108 -6.36 -11.82 -2.38
CA ALA A 108 -5.72 -13.12 -2.22
C ALA A 108 -6.40 -14.24 -3.02
N VAL A 109 -7.74 -14.22 -3.13
CA VAL A 109 -8.51 -15.23 -3.89
C VAL A 109 -8.41 -15.03 -5.41
N LYS A 110 -8.36 -13.78 -5.88
CA LYS A 110 -8.25 -13.46 -7.32
C LYS A 110 -6.83 -13.56 -7.85
N GLY A 111 -5.84 -13.46 -6.96
CA GLY A 111 -4.42 -13.45 -7.28
C GLY A 111 -3.99 -12.08 -7.80
N MET A 112 -3.16 -11.37 -7.04
CA MET A 112 -2.51 -10.14 -7.49
C MET A 112 -1.34 -10.51 -8.40
N GLN A 113 -1.64 -10.85 -9.65
CA GLN A 113 -0.67 -11.27 -10.64
C GLN A 113 -1.04 -10.75 -12.04
N GLY A 114 -0.03 -10.43 -12.84
CA GLY A 114 -0.25 -9.88 -14.17
C GLY A 114 1.02 -9.32 -14.78
N ARG A 115 0.86 -8.46 -15.78
CA ARG A 115 1.99 -7.74 -16.37
C ARG A 115 2.32 -6.53 -15.49
N GLY A 116 3.55 -6.52 -14.98
CA GLY A 116 4.13 -5.36 -14.30
C GLY A 116 4.84 -4.46 -15.30
N VAL A 117 4.70 -3.15 -15.13
CA VAL A 117 5.44 -2.12 -15.89
C VAL A 117 6.12 -1.19 -14.90
N LEU A 118 7.42 -0.96 -15.05
CA LEU A 118 8.19 -0.11 -14.13
C LEU A 118 8.60 1.21 -14.79
N VAL A 119 8.32 2.31 -14.10
CA VAL A 119 8.84 3.66 -14.39
C VAL A 119 9.89 4.01 -13.33
N ASP A 120 11.14 4.23 -13.76
CA ASP A 120 12.26 4.52 -12.86
C ASP A 120 12.43 6.03 -12.63
N LEU A 121 11.56 6.62 -11.78
CA LEU A 121 11.61 8.05 -11.46
C LEU A 121 12.93 8.46 -10.80
N ALA A 122 13.54 7.57 -10.00
CA ALA A 122 14.85 7.81 -9.41
C ALA A 122 15.96 7.95 -10.47
N HIS A 123 15.87 7.22 -11.58
CA HIS A 123 16.81 7.38 -12.69
C HIS A 123 16.70 8.77 -13.35
N HIS A 124 15.48 9.29 -13.51
CA HIS A 124 15.22 10.57 -14.19
C HIS A 124 15.43 11.78 -13.28
N PHE A 125 15.11 11.66 -12.00
CA PHE A 125 15.04 12.81 -11.08
C PHE A 125 16.01 12.72 -9.90
N GLY A 126 16.71 11.60 -9.72
CA GLY A 126 17.58 11.39 -8.57
C GLY A 126 16.79 11.18 -7.28
N THR A 127 17.42 11.51 -6.15
CA THR A 127 16.87 11.31 -4.80
C THR A 127 16.49 12.62 -4.11
N ASP A 128 16.54 13.75 -4.80
CA ASP A 128 16.05 15.02 -4.26
C ASP A 128 14.52 15.02 -4.22
N LEU A 129 13.93 15.75 -3.27
CA LEU A 129 12.48 15.90 -3.20
C LEU A 129 11.95 16.47 -4.52
N ARG A 130 10.99 15.76 -5.12
CA ARG A 130 10.29 16.23 -6.32
C ARG A 130 8.84 15.82 -6.31
N ASP A 131 7.97 16.81 -6.45
CA ASP A 131 6.56 16.60 -6.74
C ASP A 131 6.43 16.23 -8.23
N VAL A 132 6.06 14.99 -8.53
CA VAL A 132 5.92 14.46 -9.90
C VAL A 132 4.47 14.63 -10.35
N GLY A 133 4.22 15.65 -11.18
CA GLY A 133 2.94 15.84 -11.86
C GLY A 133 2.82 15.03 -13.14
N TYR A 134 1.75 15.27 -13.90
CA TYR A 134 1.48 14.61 -15.18
C TYR A 134 2.62 14.79 -16.17
N ASP A 135 3.09 16.03 -16.36
CA ASP A 135 4.12 16.33 -17.36
C ASP A 135 5.47 15.69 -17.00
N ASP A 136 5.78 15.56 -15.71
CA ASP A 136 6.97 14.83 -15.25
C ASP A 136 6.87 13.34 -15.53
N LEU A 137 5.74 12.71 -15.19
CA LEU A 137 5.50 11.29 -15.41
C LEU A 137 5.53 10.96 -16.91
N MET A 138 4.86 11.75 -17.76
CA MET A 138 4.84 11.53 -19.20
C MET A 138 6.23 11.67 -19.81
N ARG A 139 7.05 12.63 -19.34
CA ARG A 139 8.45 12.75 -19.79
C ARG A 139 9.28 11.50 -19.47
N ALA A 140 9.14 10.95 -18.27
CA ALA A 140 9.84 9.72 -17.89
C ALA A 140 9.39 8.53 -18.74
N ILE A 141 8.08 8.38 -18.96
CA ILE A 141 7.49 7.36 -19.82
C ILE A 141 8.00 7.47 -21.27
N GLU A 142 8.03 8.68 -21.83
CA GLU A 142 8.49 8.92 -23.19
C GLU A 142 10.00 8.67 -23.35
N ALA A 143 10.81 9.14 -22.39
CA ALA A 143 12.26 8.98 -22.41
C ALA A 143 12.68 7.49 -22.43
N ASP A 144 11.97 6.66 -21.66
CA ASP A 144 12.24 5.22 -21.55
C ASP A 144 11.41 4.38 -22.53
N ARG A 145 10.58 5.02 -23.37
CA ARG A 145 9.66 4.38 -24.32
C ARG A 145 8.78 3.31 -23.65
N ILE A 146 8.23 3.66 -22.50
CA ILE A 146 7.39 2.77 -21.70
C ILE A 146 5.99 2.71 -22.33
N GLU A 147 5.54 1.51 -22.65
CA GLU A 147 4.15 1.26 -23.06
C GLU A 147 3.36 0.74 -21.86
N ILE A 148 2.35 1.50 -21.45
CA ILE A 148 1.38 1.12 -20.41
C ILE A 148 0.07 0.79 -21.10
N GLU A 149 -0.47 -0.38 -20.84
CA GLU A 149 -1.77 -0.79 -21.37
C GLU A 149 -2.74 -1.12 -20.23
N ARG A 150 -4.02 -1.22 -20.59
CA ARG A 150 -5.09 -1.58 -19.66
C ARG A 150 -4.79 -2.92 -18.98
N GLY A 151 -4.94 -2.94 -17.66
CA GLY A 151 -4.70 -4.12 -16.82
C GLY A 151 -3.27 -4.24 -16.29
N ASP A 152 -2.36 -3.34 -16.66
CA ASP A 152 -1.01 -3.34 -16.11
C ASP A 152 -0.98 -2.99 -14.64
N MET A 153 -0.06 -3.60 -13.93
CA MET A 153 0.33 -3.19 -12.57
C MET A 153 1.49 -2.20 -12.74
N LEU A 154 1.26 -0.93 -12.44
CA LEU A 154 2.25 0.14 -12.64
C LEU A 154 3.10 0.30 -11.38
N LEU A 155 4.42 0.16 -11.53
CA LEU A 155 5.39 0.31 -10.44
C LEU A 155 6.23 1.56 -10.67
N LEU A 156 6.40 2.33 -9.60
CA LEU A 156 7.19 3.56 -9.58
C LEU A 156 8.40 3.37 -8.65
N ARG A 157 9.60 3.37 -9.21
CA ARG A 157 10.82 3.45 -8.40
C ARG A 157 11.17 4.91 -8.16
N THR A 158 11.04 5.35 -6.92
CA THR A 158 11.36 6.71 -6.44
C THR A 158 12.73 6.80 -5.78
N GLY A 159 13.31 5.66 -5.37
CA GLY A 159 14.56 5.57 -4.63
C GLY A 159 14.38 5.67 -3.11
N PHE A 160 13.15 5.88 -2.62
CA PHE A 160 12.88 6.09 -1.21
C PHE A 160 13.31 4.90 -0.34
N ALA A 161 12.97 3.66 -0.73
CA ALA A 161 13.38 2.47 0.01
C ALA A 161 14.91 2.35 0.14
N GLU A 162 15.67 2.82 -0.85
CA GLU A 162 17.13 2.81 -0.82
C GLU A 162 17.67 3.85 0.17
N VAL A 163 17.08 5.05 0.21
CA VAL A 163 17.40 6.07 1.21
C VAL A 163 17.15 5.53 2.62
N VAL A 164 15.99 4.91 2.88
CA VAL A 164 15.67 4.30 4.18
C VAL A 164 16.70 3.24 4.57
N LEU A 165 17.04 2.33 3.65
CA LEU A 165 18.02 1.28 3.93
C LEU A 165 19.43 1.84 4.15
N SER A 166 19.79 2.95 3.49
CA SER A 166 21.09 3.59 3.68
C SER A 166 21.30 4.14 5.10
N MET A 167 20.22 4.42 5.83
CA MET A 167 20.23 4.91 7.22
C MET A 167 20.50 3.82 8.26
N GLN A 168 20.69 2.55 7.86
CA GLN A 168 21.17 1.46 8.73
C GLN A 168 20.43 1.32 10.09
N ARG A 169 19.09 1.38 10.06
CA ARG A 169 18.20 1.30 11.24
C ARG A 169 18.15 2.56 12.12
N GLU A 170 18.75 3.65 11.69
CA GLU A 170 18.66 4.97 12.32
C GLU A 170 17.97 5.97 11.39
N PRO A 171 16.67 5.79 11.09
CA PRO A 171 15.97 6.64 10.13
C PRO A 171 15.84 8.08 10.65
N ASP A 172 16.06 9.05 9.76
CA ASP A 172 15.83 10.47 10.02
C ASP A 172 14.54 10.91 9.29
N GLU A 173 13.50 11.18 10.07
CA GLU A 173 12.19 11.62 9.57
C GLU A 173 12.27 12.89 8.72
N ALA A 174 13.09 13.86 9.12
CA ALA A 174 13.23 15.11 8.40
C ALA A 174 13.88 14.88 7.03
N VAL A 175 14.90 14.00 6.95
CA VAL A 175 15.50 13.63 5.67
C VAL A 175 14.48 12.91 4.79
N LEU A 176 13.75 11.93 5.33
CA LEU A 176 12.79 11.14 4.57
C LEU A 176 11.65 12.00 3.99
N HIS A 177 11.13 12.97 4.75
CA HIS A 177 10.10 13.88 4.26
C HIS A 177 10.56 14.87 3.18
N HIS A 178 11.87 15.01 2.99
CA HIS A 178 12.49 15.89 2.00
C HIS A 178 13.36 15.13 0.99
N SER A 179 13.06 13.85 0.77
CA SER A 179 13.77 13.00 -0.19
C SER A 179 12.83 12.43 -1.26
N CYS A 180 13.42 12.16 -2.42
CA CYS A 180 12.88 11.39 -3.53
C CYS A 180 11.66 12.00 -4.25
N ALA A 181 11.42 11.45 -5.44
CA ALA A 181 10.23 11.73 -6.21
C ALA A 181 8.98 11.13 -5.55
N ALA A 182 7.85 11.80 -5.65
CA ALA A 182 6.56 11.24 -5.26
C ALA A 182 5.45 11.84 -6.14
N LEU A 183 4.40 11.07 -6.44
CA LEU A 183 3.32 11.56 -7.28
C LEU A 183 2.58 12.72 -6.63
N ASP A 184 2.33 13.77 -7.40
CA ASP A 184 1.58 14.92 -6.92
C ASP A 184 0.08 14.69 -7.05
N GLY A 185 -0.55 14.21 -5.97
CA GLY A 185 -1.99 13.98 -5.93
C GLY A 185 -2.85 15.24 -6.13
N ARG A 186 -2.26 16.45 -6.17
CA ARG A 186 -2.96 17.70 -6.48
C ARG A 186 -2.94 18.08 -7.96
N ASP A 187 -2.27 17.31 -8.81
CA ASP A 187 -2.29 17.53 -10.26
C ASP A 187 -3.51 16.83 -10.89
N ASP A 188 -4.53 17.60 -11.26
CA ASP A 188 -5.75 17.09 -11.88
C ASP A 188 -5.49 16.32 -13.19
N ARG A 189 -4.46 16.69 -13.96
CA ARG A 189 -4.10 15.97 -15.18
C ARG A 189 -3.50 14.61 -14.86
N LEU A 190 -2.74 14.50 -13.76
CA LEU A 190 -2.18 13.23 -13.31
C LEU A 190 -3.30 12.30 -12.86
N LEU A 191 -4.24 12.80 -12.05
CA LEU A 191 -5.39 12.02 -11.60
C LEU A 191 -6.25 11.55 -12.77
N GLN A 192 -6.55 12.44 -13.74
CA GLN A 192 -7.29 12.07 -14.93
C GLN A 192 -6.57 11.00 -15.75
N TRP A 193 -5.24 11.11 -15.91
CA TRP A 193 -4.46 10.09 -16.60
C TRP A 193 -4.51 8.73 -15.91
N ILE A 194 -4.45 8.69 -14.57
CA ILE A 194 -4.59 7.43 -13.80
C ILE A 194 -5.96 6.80 -14.05
N THR A 195 -7.03 7.60 -14.08
CA THR A 195 -8.38 7.14 -14.44
C THR A 195 -8.40 6.51 -15.84
N ASP A 196 -7.81 7.18 -16.82
CA ASP A 196 -7.89 6.79 -18.22
C ASP A 196 -6.98 5.62 -18.58
N ALA A 197 -5.83 5.48 -17.90
CA ALA A 197 -4.83 4.44 -18.15
C ALA A 197 -5.39 3.03 -17.97
N GLY A 198 -6.37 2.85 -17.07
CA GLY A 198 -7.00 1.56 -16.82
C GLY A 198 -6.04 0.50 -16.26
N ILE A 199 -5.04 0.95 -15.49
CA ILE A 199 -4.13 0.08 -14.73
C ILE A 199 -4.89 -0.70 -13.66
N ALA A 200 -4.39 -1.88 -13.31
CA ALA A 200 -4.98 -2.76 -12.30
C ALA A 200 -4.46 -2.49 -10.89
N ALA A 201 -3.30 -1.84 -10.74
CA ALA A 201 -2.71 -1.44 -9.47
C ALA A 201 -1.67 -0.33 -9.69
N LEU A 202 -1.46 0.50 -8.67
CA LEU A 202 -0.40 1.50 -8.62
C LEU A 202 0.50 1.25 -7.41
N ILE A 203 1.80 1.12 -7.64
CA ILE A 203 2.75 0.59 -6.67
C ILE A 203 3.96 1.51 -6.61
N ALA A 204 4.50 1.76 -5.43
CA ALA A 204 5.73 2.52 -5.25
C ALA A 204 6.65 1.92 -4.18
N ASP A 205 7.91 2.33 -4.22
CA ASP A 205 8.92 2.05 -3.19
C ASP A 205 8.96 3.10 -2.07
N ASN A 206 8.07 4.09 -2.10
CA ASN A 206 7.84 5.05 -1.01
C ASN A 206 6.67 4.62 -0.12
N TYR A 207 6.40 5.38 0.94
CA TYR A 207 5.44 5.03 1.99
C TYR A 207 4.00 5.52 1.77
N ALA A 208 3.69 6.13 0.62
CA ALA A 208 2.37 6.72 0.37
C ALA A 208 1.94 6.67 -1.11
N VAL A 209 2.78 6.21 -2.04
CA VAL A 209 2.66 6.36 -3.50
C VAL A 209 2.69 7.83 -3.99
N GLU A 210 2.12 8.74 -3.22
CA GLU A 210 2.02 10.19 -3.42
C GLU A 210 2.92 11.00 -2.51
N ARG A 211 3.07 12.29 -2.85
CA ARG A 211 3.73 13.28 -2.01
C ARG A 211 2.97 13.41 -0.69
N TYR A 212 3.67 13.13 0.41
CA TYR A 212 3.14 13.31 1.76
C TYR A 212 4.09 14.16 2.64
N PRO A 213 3.60 15.20 3.32
CA PRO A 213 2.26 15.78 3.21
C PRO A 213 1.96 16.31 1.81
N ALA A 214 0.69 16.20 1.37
CA ALA A 214 0.26 16.72 0.08
C ALA A 214 0.46 18.24 -0.01
N ARG A 215 0.66 18.75 -1.24
CA ARG A 215 0.73 20.20 -1.47
C ARG A 215 -0.55 20.90 -0.98
N PRO A 216 -0.46 22.17 -0.54
CA PRO A 216 -1.62 22.94 -0.15
C PRO A 216 -2.71 22.90 -1.23
N PRO A 217 -3.99 22.81 -0.84
CA PRO A 217 -5.09 22.83 -1.80
C PRO A 217 -5.10 24.16 -2.56
N SER A 218 -5.58 24.14 -3.80
CA SER A 218 -5.69 25.33 -4.66
C SER A 218 -6.79 26.31 -4.22
N GLY A 219 -7.71 25.90 -3.34
CA GLY A 219 -8.82 26.71 -2.87
C GLY A 219 -9.35 26.30 -1.49
N PRO A 220 -10.27 27.10 -0.91
CA PRO A 220 -10.73 26.94 0.48
C PRO A 220 -11.77 25.82 0.69
N GLY A 221 -12.04 25.00 -0.33
CA GLY A 221 -13.06 23.95 -0.25
C GLY A 221 -12.61 22.69 0.49
N PRO A 222 -13.54 21.77 0.79
CA PRO A 222 -13.21 20.43 1.29
C PRO A 222 -12.24 19.73 0.35
N HIS A 223 -11.24 19.07 0.91
CA HIS A 223 -10.21 18.39 0.14
C HIS A 223 -9.67 17.19 0.91
N PRO A 224 -9.30 16.10 0.23
CA PRO A 224 -8.63 14.98 0.87
C PRO A 224 -7.22 15.39 1.31
N LEU A 225 -6.75 14.84 2.44
CA LEU A 225 -5.35 14.97 2.89
C LEU A 225 -4.40 14.04 2.12
N LEU A 226 -4.95 12.96 1.56
CA LEU A 226 -4.27 12.02 0.67
C LEU A 226 -5.03 11.98 -0.67
N PRO A 227 -4.85 12.99 -1.55
CA PRO A 227 -5.60 13.08 -2.80
C PRO A 227 -5.46 11.88 -3.71
N LEU A 228 -4.27 11.30 -3.82
CA LEU A 228 -4.05 10.14 -4.68
C LEU A 228 -4.71 8.89 -4.10
N HIS A 229 -4.62 8.66 -2.78
CA HIS A 229 -5.34 7.56 -2.12
C HIS A 229 -6.86 7.69 -2.30
N HIS A 230 -7.39 8.90 -2.12
CA HIS A 230 -8.81 9.16 -2.33
C HIS A 230 -9.21 8.88 -3.78
N HIS A 231 -8.38 9.28 -4.74
CA HIS A 231 -8.64 9.00 -6.15
C HIS A 231 -8.58 7.50 -6.46
N CYS A 232 -7.53 6.82 -6.02
CA CYS A 232 -7.28 5.41 -6.35
C CYS A 232 -8.24 4.48 -5.59
N LEU A 233 -8.16 4.46 -4.26
CA LEU A 233 -8.89 3.49 -3.44
C LEU A 233 -10.39 3.81 -3.39
N PHE A 234 -10.76 5.06 -3.17
CA PHE A 234 -12.17 5.45 -2.98
C PHE A 234 -12.93 5.68 -4.30
N LYS A 235 -12.39 6.46 -5.25
CA LYS A 235 -13.11 6.77 -6.50
C LYS A 235 -13.03 5.65 -7.53
N LEU A 236 -11.83 5.09 -7.77
CA LEU A 236 -11.61 4.13 -8.86
C LEU A 236 -11.72 2.67 -8.42
N GLY A 237 -11.45 2.36 -7.15
CA GLY A 237 -11.27 0.98 -6.70
C GLY A 237 -9.94 0.41 -7.19
N LEU A 238 -8.92 1.26 -7.34
CA LEU A 238 -7.56 0.95 -7.78
C LEU A 238 -6.66 0.64 -6.57
N PRO A 239 -6.21 -0.62 -6.40
CA PRO A 239 -5.30 -1.01 -5.31
C PRO A 239 -3.97 -0.25 -5.31
N LEU A 240 -3.46 0.03 -4.12
CA LEU A 240 -2.15 0.63 -3.90
C LEU A 240 -1.17 -0.36 -3.26
N GLY A 241 0.09 -0.31 -3.70
CA GLY A 241 1.19 -1.06 -3.07
C GLY A 241 2.30 -0.11 -2.64
N GLU A 242 2.79 -0.30 -1.41
CA GLU A 242 3.72 0.65 -0.79
C GLU A 242 4.94 -0.06 -0.20
N LEU A 243 6.04 0.68 -0.10
CA LEU A 243 7.31 0.19 0.47
C LEU A 243 7.86 -1.03 -0.27
N TRP A 244 7.67 -1.10 -1.58
CA TRP A 244 8.24 -2.16 -2.41
C TRP A 244 9.74 -1.93 -2.62
N TYR A 245 10.52 -2.99 -2.79
CA TYR A 245 11.94 -2.86 -3.10
C TYR A 245 12.19 -3.07 -4.59
N LEU A 246 12.47 -1.98 -5.31
CA LEU A 246 12.48 -1.97 -6.78
C LEU A 246 13.86 -1.79 -7.42
N ARG A 247 14.91 -1.50 -6.63
CA ARG A 247 16.25 -1.14 -7.13
C ARG A 247 16.82 -2.15 -8.11
N ASP A 248 16.86 -3.41 -7.69
CA ASP A 248 17.56 -4.46 -8.44
C ASP A 248 16.79 -4.82 -9.72
N LEU A 249 15.44 -4.82 -9.64
CA LEU A 249 14.58 -4.99 -10.81
C LEU A 249 14.73 -3.85 -11.82
N ALA A 250 14.67 -2.60 -11.36
CA ALA A 250 14.82 -1.42 -12.24
C ALA A 250 16.19 -1.41 -12.93
N THR A 251 17.25 -1.74 -12.20
CA THR A 251 18.61 -1.86 -12.75
C THR A 251 18.66 -2.93 -13.82
N TRP A 252 18.16 -4.13 -13.53
CA TRP A 252 18.14 -5.24 -14.49
C TRP A 252 17.34 -4.88 -15.75
N LEU A 253 16.14 -4.32 -15.58
CA LEU A 253 15.25 -3.93 -16.69
C LEU A 253 15.94 -2.93 -17.62
N ARG A 254 16.58 -1.90 -17.07
CA ARG A 254 17.32 -0.89 -17.84
C ARG A 254 18.53 -1.45 -18.58
N GLU A 255 19.33 -2.29 -17.92
CA GLU A 255 20.50 -2.95 -18.55
C GLU A 255 20.11 -3.83 -19.74
N HIS A 256 18.88 -4.34 -19.75
CA HIS A 256 18.35 -5.20 -20.81
C HIS A 256 17.40 -4.48 -21.77
N GLY A 257 17.21 -3.16 -21.64
CA GLY A 257 16.30 -2.38 -22.48
C GLY A 257 14.84 -2.85 -22.38
N ARG A 258 14.41 -3.28 -21.20
CA ARG A 258 13.06 -3.77 -20.91
C ARG A 258 12.37 -2.89 -19.89
N THR A 259 11.05 -2.83 -19.95
CA THR A 259 10.20 -2.04 -19.04
C THR A 259 9.07 -2.86 -18.42
N ARG A 260 8.85 -4.08 -18.94
CA ARG A 260 7.75 -4.97 -18.58
C ARG A 260 8.22 -6.37 -18.18
N PHE A 261 7.50 -6.97 -17.24
CA PHE A 261 7.81 -8.26 -16.61
C PHE A 261 6.53 -8.94 -16.13
N MET A 262 6.60 -10.23 -15.81
CA MET A 262 5.51 -10.91 -15.12
C MET A 262 5.63 -10.62 -13.62
N LEU A 263 4.57 -10.13 -13.00
CA LEU A 263 4.51 -9.87 -11.57
C LEU A 263 3.56 -10.86 -10.90
N THR A 264 3.98 -11.45 -9.79
CA THR A 264 3.11 -12.16 -8.85
C THR A 264 3.34 -11.61 -7.45
N ALA A 265 2.31 -11.05 -6.83
CA ALA A 265 2.39 -10.42 -5.52
C ALA A 265 1.14 -10.72 -4.67
N PRO A 266 0.75 -11.99 -4.48
CA PRO A 266 -0.43 -12.29 -3.66
C PRO A 266 -0.24 -11.77 -2.22
N PRO A 267 -1.24 -11.07 -1.64
CA PRO A 267 -1.23 -10.77 -0.22
C PRO A 267 -1.45 -12.05 0.61
N LEU A 268 -1.19 -11.96 1.92
CA LEU A 268 -1.67 -12.98 2.86
C LEU A 268 -3.19 -13.03 2.79
N ARG A 269 -3.75 -14.25 2.82
CA ARG A 269 -5.19 -14.44 2.92
C ARG A 269 -5.63 -14.22 4.36
N LEU A 270 -5.91 -12.97 4.70
CA LEU A 270 -6.36 -12.52 6.01
C LEU A 270 -7.78 -11.94 5.90
N PRO A 271 -8.84 -12.78 6.04
CA PRO A 271 -10.22 -12.31 5.99
C PRO A 271 -10.46 -11.18 7.00
N GLY A 272 -11.11 -10.11 6.54
CA GLY A 272 -11.42 -8.95 7.38
C GLY A 272 -10.27 -7.94 7.54
N ALA A 273 -9.08 -8.19 6.99
CA ALA A 273 -7.99 -7.21 7.04
C ALA A 273 -8.11 -6.14 5.94
N VAL A 274 -7.73 -4.90 6.27
CA VAL A 274 -7.76 -3.74 5.36
C VAL A 274 -6.49 -3.59 4.51
N GLY A 275 -5.50 -4.46 4.70
CA GLY A 275 -4.26 -4.50 3.95
C GLY A 275 -3.48 -5.76 4.30
N SER A 276 -2.35 -5.99 3.66
CA SER A 276 -1.48 -7.12 3.99
C SER A 276 -0.05 -6.87 3.53
N PRO A 277 0.96 -7.38 4.25
CA PRO A 277 2.28 -7.54 3.66
C PRO A 277 2.20 -8.45 2.42
N ALA A 278 3.15 -8.26 1.50
CA ALA A 278 3.32 -9.11 0.33
C ALA A 278 4.80 -9.44 0.10
N THR A 279 5.05 -10.55 -0.58
CA THR A 279 6.39 -10.88 -1.10
C THR A 279 6.30 -10.90 -2.63
N PRO A 280 6.37 -9.73 -3.28
CA PRO A 280 6.25 -9.64 -4.73
C PRO A 280 7.43 -10.29 -5.43
N ILE A 281 7.15 -11.01 -6.51
CA ILE A 281 8.13 -11.65 -7.38
C ILE A 281 7.95 -11.09 -8.80
N ALA A 282 8.99 -10.46 -9.31
CA ALA A 282 9.10 -10.09 -10.72
C ALA A 282 9.89 -11.17 -11.46
N THR A 283 9.30 -11.75 -12.50
CA THR A 283 9.96 -12.71 -13.40
C THR A 283 10.33 -11.98 -14.69
N VAL A 284 11.63 -11.96 -14.97
CA VAL A 284 12.25 -11.24 -16.09
C VAL A 284 12.93 -12.17 -17.07
#